data_AF-A0A926ILG7-F1
#
_entry.id   AF-A0A926ILG7-F1
#
_cell.length_a   1.000
_cell.length_b   1.000
_cell.length_c   1.000
_cell.angle_alpha   90.00
_cell.angle_beta   90.00
_cell.angle_gamma   90.00
#
_symmetry.space_group_name_H-M   'P 1'
#
loop_
_entity.id
_entity.type
_entity.pdbx_description
1 polymer ?
#
loop_
_entity_poly.entity_id
_entity_poly.type
_entity_poly.pdbx_seq_one_letter_code
_entity_poly.pdbx_strand_id
1 'polypeptide(L)' 'MDKVLELCLRSIIRHISGDMELSKEYQELALEIDFDTKCICRIEDHISKNTKRNLYEMVS' A
#
# COMPACT_ATOMS: atom_id res chain seq x y z
N MET A 1 -4.06 17.24 -7.59
CA MET A 1 -3.77 17.16 -6.14
C MET A 1 -2.95 15.89 -5.94
N ASP A 2 -1.87 15.95 -5.16
CA ASP A 2 -1.09 14.75 -4.83
C ASP A 2 -2.00 13.75 -4.12
N LYS A 3 -2.11 12.53 -4.66
CA LYS A 3 -3.07 11.53 -4.19
C LYS A 3 -2.69 10.99 -2.80
N VAL A 4 -1.39 10.97 -2.47
CA VAL A 4 -0.92 10.64 -1.13
C VAL A 4 -1.37 11.72 -0.14
N LEU A 5 -1.19 12.99 -0.51
CA LEU A 5 -1.63 14.11 0.32
C LEU A 5 -3.15 14.11 0.55
N GLU A 6 -3.94 13.81 -0.48
CA GLU A 6 -5.40 13.70 -0.37
C GLU A 6 -5.82 12.62 0.64
N LEU A 7 -5.21 11.44 0.59
CA LEU A 7 -5.48 10.34 1.52
C LEU A 7 -5.07 10.70 2.95
N CYS A 8 -3.91 11.34 3.14
CA CYS A 8 -3.48 11.85 4.43
C CYS A 8 -4.50 12.84 5.03
N LEU A 9 -4.99 13.79 4.23
CA LEU A 9 -5.99 14.75 4.68
C LEU A 9 -7.32 14.08 5.05
N ARG A 10 -7.77 13.11 4.24
CA ARG A 10 -8.98 12.32 4.54
C ARG A 10 -8.84 11.51 5.82
N SER A 11 -7.66 10.91 6.05
CA SER A 11 -7.36 10.20 7.30
C SER A 11 -7.50 11.12 8.52
N ILE A 12 -6.89 12.30 8.48
CA ILE A 12 -6.95 13.29 9.57
C ILE A 12 -8.41 13.68 9.87
N ILE A 13 -9.20 13.96 8.84
CA ILE A 13 -10.63 14.32 9.00
C ILE A 13 -11.41 13.18 9.69
N ARG A 14 -11.20 11.93 9.27
CA ARG A 14 -11.89 10.76 9.86
C ARG A 14 -11.46 10.52 11.30
N HIS A 15 -10.17 10.65 11.59
CA HIS A 15 -9.64 10.52 12.95
C HIS A 15 -10.29 11.53 13.90
N ILE A 16 -10.34 12.80 13.50
CA ILE A 16 -10.98 13.88 14.30
C ILE A 16 -12.48 13.62 14.45
N SER A 17 -13.12 13.03 13.44
CA SER A 17 -14.55 12.67 13.47
C SER A 17 -14.85 11.43 14.31
N GLY A 18 -13.83 10.76 14.87
CA GLY A 18 -13.97 9.53 15.66
C GLY A 18 -14.09 8.24 14.83
N ASP A 19 -14.02 8.35 13.51
CA ASP A 19 -14.08 7.20 12.58
C ASP A 19 -12.67 6.63 12.38
N MET A 20 -12.24 5.83 13.36
CA MET A 20 -10.87 5.30 13.40
C MET A 20 -10.60 4.20 12.36
N GLU A 21 -11.59 3.40 11.98
CA GLU A 21 -11.42 2.37 10.94
C GLU A 21 -11.12 3.03 9.59
N LEU A 22 -11.97 3.96 9.17
CA LEU A 22 -11.79 4.63 7.87
C LEU A 22 -10.56 5.54 7.86
N SER A 23 -10.22 6.12 9.02
CA SER A 23 -8.95 6.83 9.20
C SER A 23 -7.75 5.94 8.90
N LYS A 24 -7.76 4.70 9.38
CA LYS A 24 -6.67 3.75 9.21
C LYS A 24 -6.58 3.23 7.79
N GLU A 25 -7.72 2.93 7.16
CA GLU A 25 -7.78 2.52 5.76
C GLU A 25 -7.13 3.57 4.84
N TYR A 26 -7.41 4.87 5.06
CA TYR A 26 -6.75 5.92 4.30
C TYR A 26 -5.25 6.03 4.55
N GLN A 27 -4.75 5.70 5.75
CA GLN A 27 -3.31 5.66 6.02
C GLN A 27 -2.62 4.53 5.28
N GLU A 28 -3.22 3.33 5.32
CA GLU A 28 -2.69 2.14 4.64
C GLU A 28 -2.61 2.38 3.12
N LEU A 29 -3.66 2.95 2.53
CA LEU A 29 -3.68 3.32 1.10
C LEU A 29 -2.63 4.38 0.75
N ALA A 30 -2.43 5.38 1.62
CA ALA A 30 -1.42 6.43 1.38
C ALA A 30 0.00 5.83 1.39
N LEU A 31 0.27 4.90 2.30
CA LEU A 31 1.54 4.19 2.39
C LEU A 31 1.78 3.26 1.20
N GLU A 32 0.76 2.53 0.75
CA GLU A 32 0.86 1.66 -0.43
C GLU A 32 1.23 2.46 -1.68
N ILE A 33 0.58 3.61 -1.90
CA ILE A 33 0.88 4.48 -3.04
C ILE A 33 2.27 5.12 -2.90
N ASP A 34 2.65 5.58 -1.71
CA ASP A 34 3.99 6.16 -1.48
C ASP A 34 5.09 5.11 -1.70
N PHE A 35 4.85 3.87 -1.27
CA PHE A 35 5.71 2.73 -1.55
C PHE A 35 5.79 2.45 -3.05
N ASP A 36 4.68 2.28 -3.75
CA ASP A 36 4.68 1.98 -5.19
C ASP A 36 5.35 3.08 -6.02
N THR A 37 5.24 4.34 -5.60
CA THR A 37 5.82 5.48 -6.32
C THR A 37 7.29 5.73 -5.99
N LYS A 38 7.76 5.40 -4.78
CA LYS A 38 9.14 5.66 -4.33
C LYS A 38 10.01 4.41 -4.23
N CYS A 39 9.44 3.21 -4.27
CA CYS A 39 10.21 1.98 -4.13
C CYS A 39 10.97 1.68 -5.43
N ILE A 40 12.29 1.83 -5.36
CA ILE A 40 13.22 1.62 -6.48
C ILE A 40 13.27 0.13 -6.89
N CYS A 41 12.92 -0.78 -5.98
CA CYS A 41 12.94 -2.22 -6.20
C CYS A 41 11.68 -2.85 -5.61
N ARG A 42 10.81 -3.39 -6.46
CA ARG A 42 9.63 -4.12 -5.97
C ARG A 42 10.06 -5.44 -5.34
N ILE A 43 9.24 -6.01 -4.45
CA ILE A 43 9.50 -7.35 -3.89
C ILE A 43 9.67 -8.37 -5.02
N GLU A 44 8.93 -8.22 -6.12
CA GLU A 44 9.07 -9.05 -7.30
C GLU A 44 10.46 -8.98 -7.96
N ASP A 45 11.23 -7.92 -7.76
CA ASP A 45 12.60 -7.76 -8.26
C ASP A 45 13.62 -8.48 -7.36
N HIS A 46 13.27 -8.72 -6.09
CA HIS A 46 14.09 -9.46 -5.13
C HIS A 46 13.84 -10.96 -5.14
N ILE A 47 12.70 -11.41 -5.67
CA ILE A 47 12.33 -12.82 -5.73
C ILE A 47 12.91 -13.47 -7.00
N SER A 48 13.69 -14.54 -6.82
CA SER A 48 14.24 -15.30 -7.94
C SER A 48 13.13 -15.87 -8.85
N LYS A 49 13.41 -15.99 -10.16
CA LYS A 49 12.47 -16.60 -11.12
C LYS A 49 12.00 -17.99 -10.70
N ASN A 50 12.87 -18.76 -10.03
CA ASN A 50 12.54 -20.10 -9.58
C ASN A 50 11.54 -20.07 -8.42
N THR A 51 11.74 -19.15 -7.46
CA THR A 51 10.81 -18.94 -6.35
C THR A 51 9.43 -18.49 -6.84
N LYS A 52 9.36 -17.60 -7.85
CA LYS A 52 8.08 -17.20 -8.45
C LYS A 52 7.32 -18.39 -9.04
N ARG A 53 8.03 -19.25 -9.79
CA ARG A 53 7.42 -20.44 -10.41
C ARG A 53 6.84 -21.38 -9.36
N ASN A 54 7.61 -21.68 -8.32
CA ASN A 54 7.16 -22.56 -7.24
C ASN A 54 5.91 -22.00 -6.53
N LEU A 55 5.85 -20.68 -6.29
CA LEU A 55 4.68 -20.05 -5.68
C LEU A 55 3.42 -20.17 -6.56
N TYR A 56 3.56 -20.00 -7.88
CA TYR A 56 2.44 -20.17 -8.82
C TYR A 56 1.94 -21.63 -8.88
N GLU A 57 2.84 -22.59 -8.83
CA GLU A 57 2.51 -24.02 -8.81
C GLU A 57 1.80 -24.45 -7.52
N MET A 58 1.99 -23.75 -6.40
CA MET A 58 1.36 -24.07 -5.11
C MET A 58 -0.10 -23.62 -4.99
N VAL A 59 -0.54 -22.67 -5.81
CA VAL A 59 -1.90 -22.12 -5.81
C VAL A 59 -2.74 -22.55 -7.02
N SER A 60 -2.17 -23.39 -7.89
CA SER A 60 -2.83 -24.03 -9.03
C SER A 60 -3.28 -25.44 -8.67
#